data_AF-A0A3D2FW69-F1
#
_entry.id   AF-A0A3D2FW69-F1
#
_cell.length_a   1.000
_cell.length_b   1.000
_cell.length_c   1.000
_cell.angle_alpha   90.00
_cell.angle_beta   90.00
_cell.angle_gamma   90.00
#
_symmetry.space_group_name_H-M   'P 1'
#
loop_
_entity.id
_entity.type
_entity.pdbx_description
1 polymer ?
#
loop_
_entity_poly.entity_id
_entity_poly.type
_entity_poly.pdbx_seq_one_letter_code
_entity_poly.pdbx_strand_id
1 'polypeptide(L)'
;HNRTEGAVEFTNLLFIPSAAPFDLYDPERKSRLQLYVNRVFITDQYDGLVPKWLRFLRGVIDTPDVDLNVSREMLQQSPAVTRISKAVIKRVLGELKKALEKRREEYESLWQSLGRVIKEGLYEDESNREKILEISLFAATRSEGMVTLAEYVDGFAAGQDVIYYLSAESRELAMRSPHLESFQAKGIDVLLLTDPIDDFWLANTTEYAGKAFQSITRGEVDISKVGDTAEDDAAPEVVLSDSFVAKIRQTLGENVADVRGSSNLETSLSRLVSDENGMDPQMERMMR
;
A
#
# COMPACT_ATOMS: atom_id res chain seq x y z
N HIS A 1 7.28 -24.30 8.83
CA HIS A 1 8.03 -25.51 8.47
C HIS A 1 7.37 -26.16 7.27
N ASN A 2 8.12 -26.43 6.21
CA ASN A 2 7.61 -27.10 5.02
C ASN A 2 8.72 -27.91 4.32
N ARG A 3 8.36 -29.00 3.65
CA ARG A 3 9.19 -29.71 2.69
C ARG A 3 8.51 -29.65 1.32
N THR A 4 9.26 -29.24 0.31
CA THR A 4 8.80 -29.18 -1.08
C THR A 4 9.58 -30.21 -1.89
N GLU A 5 8.87 -30.97 -2.71
CA GLU A 5 9.42 -31.99 -3.62
C GLU A 5 8.97 -31.67 -5.07
N GLY A 6 9.69 -32.19 -6.06
CA GLY A 6 9.34 -32.05 -7.48
C GLY A 6 10.43 -31.33 -8.29
N ALA A 7 10.07 -30.22 -8.95
CA ALA A 7 11.00 -29.50 -9.84
C ALA A 7 12.19 -28.84 -9.11
N VAL A 8 12.03 -28.61 -7.81
CA VAL A 8 13.10 -28.38 -6.83
C VAL A 8 12.73 -29.04 -5.52
N GLU A 9 13.71 -29.63 -4.85
CA GLU A 9 13.59 -30.16 -3.50
C GLU A 9 14.20 -29.20 -2.48
N PHE A 10 13.46 -28.87 -1.43
CA PHE A 10 14.01 -28.15 -0.29
C PHE A 10 13.12 -28.27 0.94
N THR A 11 13.74 -28.20 2.11
CA THR A 11 13.07 -28.05 3.40
C THR A 11 13.31 -26.65 3.91
N ASN A 12 12.29 -26.01 4.48
CA ASN A 12 12.43 -24.71 5.14
C ASN A 12 11.80 -24.68 6.53
N LEU A 13 12.42 -23.89 7.39
CA LEU A 13 11.87 -23.47 8.65
C LEU A 13 12.04 -21.96 8.74
N LEU A 14 10.98 -21.24 8.39
CA LEU A 14 10.94 -19.79 8.37
C LEU A 14 10.08 -19.26 9.53
N PHE A 15 10.50 -18.14 10.09
CA PHE A 15 9.84 -17.41 11.16
C PHE A 15 9.63 -15.96 10.73
N ILE A 16 8.48 -15.42 11.11
CA ILE A 16 8.19 -13.99 11.03
C ILE A 16 8.28 -13.45 12.46
N PRO A 17 9.20 -12.51 12.74
CA PRO A 17 9.31 -11.88 14.06
C PRO A 17 7.99 -11.23 14.48
N SER A 18 7.61 -11.36 15.75
CA SER A 18 6.41 -10.71 16.31
C SER A 18 6.59 -9.21 16.53
N ALA A 19 7.83 -8.71 16.49
CA ALA A 19 8.17 -7.31 16.56
C ALA A 19 9.22 -6.99 15.48
N ALA A 20 9.26 -5.73 15.04
CA ALA A 20 10.23 -5.26 14.06
C ALA A 20 11.68 -5.55 14.55
N PRO A 21 12.49 -6.28 13.76
CA PRO A 21 13.90 -6.44 14.07
C PRO A 21 14.64 -5.10 14.12
N PHE A 22 15.66 -4.98 14.98
CA PHE A 22 16.46 -3.75 15.09
C PHE A 22 17.11 -3.33 13.76
N ASP A 23 17.43 -4.28 12.89
CA ASP A 23 18.04 -4.07 11.58
C ASP A 23 17.02 -3.91 10.44
N LEU A 24 15.71 -3.79 10.74
CA LEU A 24 14.66 -3.71 9.72
C LEU A 24 14.82 -2.54 8.76
N TYR A 25 15.36 -1.41 9.22
CA TYR A 25 15.58 -0.20 8.41
C TYR A 25 17.05 0.05 8.10
N ASP A 26 17.89 -0.98 8.23
CA ASP A 26 19.29 -0.90 7.79
C ASP A 26 19.35 -0.59 6.27
N PRO A 27 20.13 0.42 5.84
CA PRO A 27 20.28 0.77 4.42
C PRO A 27 20.68 -0.39 3.52
N GLU A 28 21.41 -1.38 4.03
CA GLU A 28 21.83 -2.55 3.26
C GLU A 28 20.65 -3.47 2.92
N ARG A 29 19.57 -3.46 3.72
CA ARG A 29 18.35 -4.28 3.54
C ARG A 29 18.63 -5.78 3.36
N LYS A 30 19.65 -6.29 4.06
CA LYS A 30 20.11 -7.70 3.95
C LYS A 30 19.07 -8.69 4.46
N SER A 31 18.96 -9.81 3.75
CA SER A 31 18.26 -10.99 4.26
C SER A 31 19.08 -11.64 5.38
N ARG A 32 18.40 -12.30 6.31
CA ARG A 32 19.03 -13.10 7.39
C ARG A 32 18.69 -14.58 7.27
N LEU A 33 18.21 -15.02 6.11
CA LEU A 33 17.95 -16.43 5.84
C LEU A 33 19.26 -17.17 5.60
N GLN A 34 19.37 -18.34 6.21
CA GLN A 34 20.53 -19.21 6.07
C GLN A 34 20.25 -20.27 5.01
N LEU A 35 21.18 -20.41 4.07
CA LEU A 35 21.18 -21.49 3.08
C LEU A 35 22.04 -22.65 3.58
N TYR A 36 21.44 -23.82 3.55
CA TYR A 36 22.08 -25.10 3.79
C TYR A 36 21.97 -25.97 2.53
N VAL A 37 22.98 -26.81 2.35
CA VAL A 37 22.97 -27.85 1.32
C VAL A 37 23.26 -29.17 2.00
N ASN A 38 22.34 -30.13 1.88
CA ASN A 38 22.44 -31.44 2.53
C ASN A 38 22.76 -31.32 4.04
N ARG A 39 22.14 -30.36 4.73
CA ARG A 39 22.35 -30.04 6.16
C ARG A 39 23.73 -29.44 6.49
N VAL A 40 24.51 -29.04 5.49
CA VAL A 40 25.77 -28.31 5.66
C VAL A 40 25.52 -26.82 5.44
N PHE A 41 25.95 -25.98 6.38
CA PHE A 41 25.82 -24.53 6.26
C PHE A 41 26.65 -24.01 5.09
N ILE A 42 26.03 -23.21 4.20
CA ILE A 42 26.70 -22.60 3.06
C ILE A 42 26.91 -21.10 3.31
N THR A 43 25.83 -20.35 3.52
CA THR A 43 25.91 -18.90 3.73
C THR A 43 24.62 -18.33 4.30
N ASP A 44 24.74 -17.23 5.04
CA ASP A 44 23.66 -16.36 5.50
C ASP A 44 23.77 -14.94 4.88
N GLN A 45 24.65 -14.77 3.89
CA GLN A 45 24.95 -13.48 3.25
C GLN A 45 24.63 -13.51 1.75
N TYR A 46 23.57 -14.21 1.39
CA TYR A 46 23.05 -14.28 0.03
C TYR A 46 21.61 -13.75 0.00
N ASP A 47 21.46 -12.57 -0.60
CA ASP A 47 20.18 -11.85 -0.62
C ASP A 47 19.18 -12.36 -1.67
N GLY A 48 19.54 -13.35 -2.50
CA GLY A 48 18.66 -13.86 -3.55
C GLY A 48 17.59 -14.86 -3.08
N LEU A 49 17.63 -15.31 -1.82
CA LEU A 49 16.63 -16.26 -1.29
C LEU A 49 15.24 -15.65 -1.17
N VAL A 50 15.17 -14.36 -0.85
CA VAL A 50 13.93 -13.60 -0.70
C VAL A 50 14.18 -12.15 -1.09
N PRO A 51 13.18 -11.44 -1.63
CA PRO A 51 13.31 -10.03 -1.96
C PRO A 51 13.49 -9.16 -0.71
N LYS A 52 13.97 -7.93 -0.91
CA LYS A 52 14.28 -6.98 0.18
C LYS A 52 13.07 -6.60 1.03
N TRP A 53 11.87 -6.62 0.46
CA TRP A 53 10.61 -6.40 1.19
C TRP A 53 10.21 -7.58 2.10
N LEU A 54 10.95 -8.69 2.07
CA LEU A 54 10.84 -9.83 3.00
C LEU A 54 12.07 -10.02 3.91
N ARG A 55 12.95 -9.01 4.01
CA ARG A 55 14.20 -9.06 4.81
C ARG A 55 14.02 -9.36 6.30
N PHE A 56 12.81 -9.15 6.83
CA PHE A 56 12.46 -9.46 8.22
C PHE A 56 12.42 -10.97 8.51
N LEU A 57 12.31 -11.83 7.49
CA LEU A 57 12.26 -13.26 7.68
C LEU A 57 13.53 -13.78 8.36
N ARG A 58 13.34 -14.77 9.24
CA ARG A 58 14.43 -15.49 9.92
C ARG A 58 14.25 -16.98 9.69
N GLY A 59 15.35 -17.72 9.63
CA GLY A 59 15.29 -19.17 9.54
C GLY A 59 16.23 -19.76 8.50
N VAL A 60 15.92 -20.99 8.13
CA VAL A 60 16.81 -21.84 7.32
C VAL A 60 16.09 -22.41 6.11
N ILE A 61 16.83 -22.57 5.02
CA ILE A 61 16.44 -23.28 3.82
C ILE A 61 17.53 -24.33 3.55
N ASP A 62 17.16 -25.60 3.47
CA ASP A 62 18.06 -26.72 3.17
C ASP A 62 17.64 -27.39 1.86
N THR A 63 18.56 -27.55 0.91
CA THR A 63 18.27 -28.12 -0.41
C THR A 63 19.38 -29.07 -0.87
N PRO A 64 19.05 -30.22 -1.51
CA PRO A 64 20.04 -31.05 -2.19
C PRO A 64 20.40 -30.54 -3.59
N ASP A 65 19.66 -29.56 -4.14
CA ASP A 65 19.73 -29.16 -5.56
C ASP A 65 20.79 -28.09 -5.87
N VAL A 66 21.72 -27.87 -4.95
CA VAL A 66 22.83 -26.92 -5.08
C VAL A 66 24.12 -27.63 -4.66
N ASP A 67 25.23 -27.32 -5.33
CA ASP A 67 26.53 -27.90 -4.98
C ASP A 67 27.07 -27.39 -3.64
N LEU A 68 27.75 -28.26 -2.88
CA LEU A 68 28.41 -27.88 -1.62
C LEU A 68 29.53 -26.86 -1.80
N ASN A 69 30.19 -26.85 -2.97
CA ASN A 69 31.33 -25.97 -3.28
C ASN A 69 30.89 -24.67 -3.98
N VAL A 70 29.61 -24.30 -3.87
CA VAL A 70 29.03 -23.15 -4.57
C VAL A 70 29.55 -21.82 -4.01
N SER A 71 29.93 -20.90 -4.90
CA SER A 71 30.22 -19.50 -4.53
C SER A 71 28.94 -18.66 -4.52
N ARG A 72 29.00 -17.43 -3.96
CA ARG A 72 27.84 -16.52 -4.01
C ARG A 72 27.43 -16.13 -5.43
N GLU A 73 28.41 -15.97 -6.32
CA GLU A 73 28.17 -15.68 -7.72
C GLU A 73 27.47 -16.85 -8.42
N MET A 74 27.88 -18.09 -8.11
CA MET A 74 27.20 -19.28 -8.61
C MET A 74 25.77 -19.41 -8.07
N LEU A 75 25.51 -19.03 -6.82
CA LEU A 75 24.16 -19.00 -6.24
C LEU A 75 23.25 -18.01 -6.99
N GLN A 76 23.76 -16.82 -7.34
CA GLN A 76 23.00 -15.81 -8.11
C GLN A 76 22.55 -16.34 -9.48
N GLN A 77 23.37 -17.18 -10.11
CA GLN A 77 23.09 -17.75 -11.43
C GLN A 77 22.31 -19.07 -11.36
N SER A 78 22.06 -19.61 -10.16
CA SER A 78 21.44 -20.92 -9.99
C SER A 78 19.93 -20.90 -10.29
N PRO A 79 19.46 -21.68 -11.29
CA PRO A 79 18.03 -21.83 -11.56
C PRO A 79 17.28 -22.48 -10.40
N ALA A 80 17.94 -23.38 -9.65
CA ALA A 80 17.35 -24.04 -8.47
C ALA A 80 17.04 -23.01 -7.39
N VAL A 81 18.01 -22.14 -7.05
CA VAL A 81 17.84 -21.07 -6.07
C VAL A 81 16.73 -20.11 -6.48
N THR A 82 16.66 -19.74 -7.76
CA THR A 82 15.58 -18.89 -8.29
C THR A 82 14.19 -19.52 -8.10
N ARG A 83 14.05 -20.83 -8.36
CA ARG A 83 12.77 -21.55 -8.15
C ARG A 83 12.43 -21.67 -6.67
N ILE A 84 13.42 -21.94 -5.82
CA ILE A 84 13.26 -21.99 -4.36
C ILE A 84 12.76 -20.63 -3.85
N SER A 85 13.39 -19.53 -4.26
CA SER A 85 12.98 -18.16 -3.91
C SER A 85 11.51 -17.89 -4.26
N LYS A 86 11.08 -18.19 -5.49
CA LYS A 86 9.66 -18.07 -5.91
C LYS A 86 8.71 -18.92 -5.06
N ALA A 87 9.10 -20.16 -4.75
CA ALA A 87 8.30 -21.06 -3.92
C ALA A 87 8.18 -20.57 -2.47
N VAL A 88 9.27 -20.01 -1.92
CA VAL A 88 9.31 -19.40 -0.59
C VAL A 88 8.40 -18.16 -0.54
N ILE A 89 8.52 -17.23 -1.49
CA ILE A 89 7.69 -16.01 -1.54
C ILE A 89 6.20 -16.40 -1.59
N LYS A 90 5.83 -17.32 -2.49
CA LYS A 90 4.45 -17.82 -2.59
C LYS A 90 3.95 -18.40 -1.27
N ARG A 91 4.81 -19.14 -0.55
CA ARG A 91 4.44 -19.74 0.73
C ARG A 91 4.28 -18.69 1.82
N VAL A 92 5.20 -17.72 1.91
CA VAL A 92 5.15 -16.64 2.90
C VAL A 92 3.87 -15.81 2.73
N LEU A 93 3.56 -15.38 1.50
CA LEU A 93 2.32 -14.67 1.20
C LEU A 93 1.07 -15.48 1.57
N GLY A 94 1.09 -16.79 1.29
CA GLY A 94 -0.01 -17.69 1.67
C GLY A 94 -0.20 -17.84 3.18
N GLU A 95 0.88 -17.91 3.97
CA GLU A 95 0.79 -17.95 5.43
C GLU A 95 0.38 -16.60 6.03
N LEU A 96 0.82 -15.48 5.45
CA LEU A 96 0.36 -14.13 5.83
C LEU A 96 -1.14 -13.98 5.58
N LYS A 97 -1.63 -14.37 4.40
CA LYS A 97 -3.06 -14.37 4.07
C LYS A 97 -3.87 -15.23 5.04
N LYS A 98 -3.39 -16.45 5.33
CA LYS A 98 -4.04 -17.33 6.31
C LYS A 98 -4.03 -16.74 7.73
N ALA A 99 -2.98 -16.02 8.11
CA ALA A 99 -2.92 -15.33 9.40
C ALA A 99 -3.92 -14.18 9.47
N LEU A 100 -4.01 -13.37 8.40
CA LEU A 100 -5.02 -12.32 8.26
C LEU A 100 -6.46 -12.86 8.40
N GLU A 101 -6.76 -13.98 7.73
CA GLU A 101 -8.11 -14.59 7.75
C GLU A 101 -8.46 -15.28 9.08
N LYS A 102 -7.47 -15.89 9.76
CA LYS A 102 -7.73 -16.78 10.92
C LYS A 102 -7.31 -16.20 12.27
N ARG A 103 -6.48 -15.17 12.28
CA ARG A 103 -5.85 -14.57 13.47
C ARG A 103 -5.69 -13.06 13.25
N ARG A 104 -6.81 -12.37 12.98
CA ARG A 104 -6.84 -10.95 12.58
C ARG A 104 -6.10 -10.03 13.54
N GLU A 105 -6.35 -10.13 14.85
CA GLU A 105 -5.70 -9.27 15.86
C GLU A 105 -4.17 -9.45 15.91
N GLU A 106 -3.69 -10.69 15.83
CA GLU A 106 -2.25 -10.98 15.74
C GLU A 106 -1.65 -10.41 14.44
N TYR A 107 -2.39 -10.53 13.34
CA TYR A 107 -1.97 -10.05 12.04
C TYR A 107 -1.91 -8.51 11.99
N GLU A 108 -2.87 -7.81 12.59
CA GLU A 108 -2.85 -6.35 12.71
C GLU A 108 -1.64 -5.88 13.52
N SER A 109 -1.32 -6.55 14.62
CA SER A 109 -0.12 -6.27 15.43
C SER A 109 1.18 -6.46 14.62
N LEU A 110 1.24 -7.52 13.82
CA LEU A 110 2.34 -7.78 12.89
C LEU A 110 2.40 -6.70 11.79
N TRP A 111 1.26 -6.29 11.25
CA TRP A 111 1.16 -5.28 10.20
C TRP A 111 1.63 -3.91 10.67
N GLN A 112 1.32 -3.53 11.91
CA GLN A 112 1.85 -2.29 12.52
C GLN A 112 3.40 -2.28 12.55
N SER A 113 4.03 -3.44 12.73
CA SER A 113 5.49 -3.57 12.78
C SER A 113 6.15 -3.70 11.41
N LEU A 114 5.53 -4.43 10.49
CA LEU A 114 6.16 -4.90 9.24
C LEU A 114 5.46 -4.38 7.97
N GLY A 115 4.25 -3.84 8.07
CA GLY A 115 3.41 -3.44 6.93
C GLY A 115 4.11 -2.46 6.00
N ARG A 116 4.83 -1.47 6.56
CA ARG A 116 5.63 -0.50 5.79
C ARG A 116 6.67 -1.18 4.89
N VAL A 117 7.32 -2.22 5.41
CA VAL A 117 8.33 -3.00 4.68
C VAL A 117 7.68 -3.93 3.65
N ILE A 118 6.54 -4.53 3.99
CA ILE A 118 5.79 -5.38 3.06
C ILE A 118 5.28 -4.54 1.87
N LYS A 119 4.80 -3.31 2.13
CA LYS A 119 4.36 -2.35 1.10
C LYS A 119 5.47 -1.96 0.12
N GLU A 120 6.75 -2.08 0.48
CA GLU A 120 7.84 -1.89 -0.50
C GLU A 120 7.71 -2.86 -1.69
N GLY A 121 7.19 -4.08 -1.45
CA GLY A 121 6.95 -5.06 -2.50
C GLY A 121 5.91 -4.63 -3.54
N LEU A 122 5.02 -3.69 -3.23
CA LEU A 122 4.02 -3.18 -4.18
C LEU A 122 4.65 -2.45 -5.37
N TYR A 123 5.79 -1.77 -5.15
CA TYR A 123 6.54 -1.13 -6.23
C TYR A 123 7.76 -1.95 -6.69
N GLU A 124 8.35 -2.82 -5.85
CA GLU A 124 9.53 -3.62 -6.20
C GLU A 124 9.23 -4.96 -6.88
N ASP A 125 8.04 -5.55 -6.68
CA ASP A 125 7.71 -6.91 -7.16
C ASP A 125 6.35 -6.95 -7.86
N GLU A 126 6.36 -6.58 -9.13
CA GLU A 126 5.18 -6.61 -10.01
C GLU A 126 4.51 -8.00 -10.04
N SER A 127 5.31 -9.07 -10.02
CA SER A 127 4.79 -10.44 -10.16
C SER A 127 3.97 -10.92 -8.96
N ASN A 128 4.15 -10.27 -7.80
CA ASN A 128 3.42 -10.58 -6.56
C ASN A 128 2.55 -9.41 -6.08
N ARG A 129 2.53 -8.27 -6.78
CA ARG A 129 1.82 -7.05 -6.37
C ARG A 129 0.38 -7.30 -5.94
N GLU A 130 -0.41 -8.01 -6.74
CA GLU A 130 -1.81 -8.32 -6.43
C GLU A 130 -1.96 -9.11 -5.12
N LYS A 131 -1.10 -10.11 -4.90
CA LYS A 131 -1.11 -10.90 -3.64
C LYS A 131 -0.64 -10.10 -2.44
N ILE A 132 0.25 -9.12 -2.66
CA ILE A 132 0.69 -8.21 -1.59
C ILE A 132 -0.47 -7.29 -1.21
N LEU A 133 -1.24 -6.78 -2.19
CA LEU A 133 -2.46 -6.00 -1.93
C LEU A 133 -3.49 -6.80 -1.15
N GLU A 134 -3.70 -8.08 -1.48
CA GLU A 134 -4.65 -8.96 -0.77
C GLU A 134 -4.33 -9.12 0.73
N ILE A 135 -3.06 -9.01 1.12
CA ILE A 135 -2.63 -9.12 2.52
C ILE A 135 -2.40 -7.75 3.17
N SER A 136 -2.62 -6.66 2.43
CA SER A 136 -2.37 -5.32 2.92
C SER A 136 -3.54 -4.78 3.72
N LEU A 137 -3.21 -4.05 4.78
CA LEU A 137 -4.16 -3.39 5.66
C LEU A 137 -3.99 -1.87 5.61
N PHE A 138 -5.12 -1.18 5.61
CA PHE A 138 -5.24 0.26 5.46
C PHE A 138 -6.17 0.83 6.51
N ALA A 139 -5.93 2.06 6.96
CA ALA A 139 -6.95 2.80 7.70
C ALA A 139 -8.03 3.28 6.72
N ALA A 140 -9.27 3.39 7.19
CA ALA A 140 -10.38 3.97 6.44
C ALA A 140 -11.18 4.92 7.33
N THR A 141 -11.94 5.84 6.74
CA THR A 141 -12.72 6.85 7.47
C THR A 141 -13.84 6.26 8.32
N ARG A 142 -14.49 5.20 7.85
CA ARG A 142 -15.64 4.57 8.53
C ARG A 142 -15.26 3.44 9.48
N SER A 143 -14.02 2.95 9.42
CA SER A 143 -13.54 1.86 10.26
C SER A 143 -12.70 2.40 11.43
N GLU A 144 -12.95 1.90 12.65
CA GLU A 144 -12.08 2.16 13.80
C GLU A 144 -10.76 1.37 13.71
N GLY A 145 -10.79 0.19 13.08
CA GLY A 145 -9.63 -0.66 12.82
C GLY A 145 -9.09 -0.52 11.40
N MET A 146 -8.11 -1.35 11.06
CA MET A 146 -7.62 -1.44 9.69
C MET A 146 -8.53 -2.35 8.85
N VAL A 147 -8.61 -2.08 7.55
CA VAL A 147 -9.37 -2.84 6.56
C VAL A 147 -8.46 -3.34 5.45
N THR A 148 -8.80 -4.47 4.85
CA THR A 148 -8.24 -4.92 3.57
C THR A 148 -8.89 -4.14 2.42
N LEU A 149 -8.27 -4.17 1.23
CA LEU A 149 -8.93 -3.61 0.05
C LEU A 149 -10.19 -4.36 -0.34
N ALA A 150 -10.26 -5.68 -0.10
CA ALA A 150 -11.48 -6.45 -0.31
C ALA A 150 -12.61 -5.97 0.61
N GLU A 151 -12.33 -5.83 1.91
CA GLU A 151 -13.31 -5.29 2.89
C GLU A 151 -13.77 -3.87 2.52
N TYR A 152 -12.86 -3.02 2.03
CA TYR A 152 -13.21 -1.69 1.55
C TYR A 152 -14.09 -1.74 0.28
N VAL A 153 -13.75 -2.58 -0.70
CA VAL A 153 -14.52 -2.75 -1.94
C VAL A 153 -15.90 -3.34 -1.69
N ASP A 154 -16.00 -4.32 -0.80
CA ASP A 154 -17.28 -4.91 -0.37
C ASP A 154 -18.17 -3.88 0.36
N GLY A 155 -17.55 -2.87 0.97
CA GLY A 155 -18.20 -1.76 1.65
C GLY A 155 -18.48 -0.53 0.78
N PHE A 156 -18.34 -0.61 -0.54
CA PHE A 156 -18.60 0.50 -1.46
C PHE A 156 -19.98 1.11 -1.25
N ALA A 157 -20.02 2.44 -1.33
CA ALA A 157 -21.26 3.17 -1.33
C ALA A 157 -22.05 2.92 -2.64
N ALA A 158 -23.35 3.19 -2.63
CA ALA A 158 -24.18 3.07 -3.82
C ALA A 158 -23.60 3.90 -4.99
N GLY A 159 -23.49 3.29 -6.17
CA GLY A 159 -22.95 3.93 -7.37
C GLY A 159 -21.42 4.08 -7.40
N GLN A 160 -20.70 3.70 -6.34
CA GLN A 160 -19.23 3.78 -6.30
C GLN A 160 -18.58 2.72 -7.19
N ASP A 161 -17.59 3.11 -7.99
CA ASP A 161 -16.82 2.22 -8.86
C ASP A 161 -15.30 2.44 -8.79
N VAL A 162 -14.83 3.35 -7.93
CA VAL A 162 -13.43 3.67 -7.71
C VAL A 162 -13.05 3.58 -6.23
N ILE A 163 -11.76 3.42 -5.96
CA ILE A 163 -11.19 3.41 -4.61
C ILE A 163 -10.72 4.82 -4.27
N TYR A 164 -11.46 5.50 -3.39
CA TYR A 164 -11.07 6.83 -2.93
C TYR A 164 -10.02 6.75 -1.84
N TYR A 165 -8.98 7.57 -1.95
CA TYR A 165 -7.95 7.66 -0.92
C TYR A 165 -7.52 9.09 -0.62
N LEU A 166 -6.97 9.27 0.57
CA LEU A 166 -6.34 10.49 1.06
C LEU A 166 -4.98 10.14 1.68
N SER A 167 -3.91 10.73 1.14
CA SER A 167 -2.58 10.67 1.76
C SER A 167 -2.46 11.75 2.85
N ALA A 168 -1.89 11.40 4.02
CA ALA A 168 -1.62 12.34 5.11
C ALA A 168 -0.48 11.84 6.03
N GLU A 169 0.03 12.68 6.91
CA GLU A 169 1.08 12.26 7.88
C GLU A 169 0.55 11.36 9.00
N SER A 170 -0.75 11.45 9.33
CA SER A 170 -1.38 10.63 10.36
C SER A 170 -2.88 10.52 10.13
N ARG A 171 -3.51 9.53 10.79
CA ARG A 171 -4.97 9.35 10.75
C ARG A 171 -5.69 10.58 11.29
N GLU A 172 -5.20 11.16 12.38
CA GLU A 172 -5.80 12.34 13.02
C GLU A 172 -5.78 13.55 12.09
N LEU A 173 -4.68 13.73 11.33
CA LEU A 173 -4.58 14.79 10.34
C LEU A 173 -5.47 14.53 9.12
N ALA A 174 -5.49 13.29 8.62
CA ALA A 174 -6.39 12.89 7.55
C ALA A 174 -7.86 13.17 7.90
N MET A 175 -8.30 12.76 9.09
CA MET A 175 -9.70 12.91 9.55
C MET A 175 -10.14 14.37 9.73
N ARG A 176 -9.21 15.33 9.78
CA ARG A 176 -9.50 16.78 9.84
C ARG A 176 -9.46 17.45 8.46
N SER A 177 -9.22 16.69 7.41
CA SER A 177 -9.06 17.22 6.06
C SER A 177 -10.39 17.75 5.53
N PRO A 178 -10.44 18.99 4.99
CA PRO A 178 -11.64 19.51 4.34
C PRO A 178 -12.02 18.69 3.09
N HIS A 179 -11.10 17.89 2.56
CA HIS A 179 -11.37 17.01 1.42
C HIS A 179 -12.35 15.89 1.76
N LEU A 180 -12.50 15.52 3.04
CA LEU A 180 -13.38 14.44 3.48
C LEU A 180 -14.83 14.87 3.67
N GLU A 181 -15.13 16.18 3.78
CA GLU A 181 -16.44 16.65 4.24
C GLU A 181 -17.60 16.09 3.41
N SER A 182 -17.59 16.27 2.08
CA SER A 182 -18.68 15.76 1.24
C SER A 182 -18.67 14.24 1.05
N PHE A 183 -17.52 13.57 1.23
CA PHE A 183 -17.47 12.11 1.26
C PHE A 183 -18.17 11.57 2.51
N GLN A 184 -17.88 12.16 3.68
CA GLN A 184 -18.51 11.83 4.94
C GLN A 184 -20.02 12.15 4.92
N ALA A 185 -20.41 13.30 4.37
CA ALA A 185 -21.81 13.70 4.23
C ALA A 185 -22.62 12.73 3.37
N LYS A 186 -22.00 12.15 2.34
CA LYS A 186 -22.61 11.15 1.44
C LYS A 186 -22.41 9.71 1.88
N GLY A 187 -21.79 9.47 3.04
CA GLY A 187 -21.52 8.13 3.54
C GLY A 187 -20.46 7.35 2.73
N ILE A 188 -19.65 8.01 1.91
CA ILE A 188 -18.61 7.40 1.08
C ILE A 188 -17.36 7.18 1.94
N ASP A 189 -16.87 5.94 1.99
CA ASP A 189 -15.62 5.63 2.71
C ASP A 189 -14.39 6.06 1.91
N VAL A 190 -13.36 6.53 2.60
CA VAL A 190 -12.08 6.92 2.00
C VAL A 190 -10.94 6.19 2.72
N LEU A 191 -10.04 5.58 1.96
CA LEU A 191 -8.80 5.00 2.50
C LEU A 191 -7.87 6.12 2.98
N LEU A 192 -7.32 5.96 4.17
CA LEU A 192 -6.38 6.88 4.78
C LEU A 192 -4.97 6.30 4.67
N LEU A 193 -4.18 6.86 3.77
CA LEU A 193 -2.83 6.42 3.48
C LEU A 193 -1.85 7.28 4.27
N THR A 194 -1.28 6.69 5.32
CA THR A 194 -0.46 7.42 6.29
C THR A 194 1.00 7.02 6.28
N ASP A 195 1.37 6.00 5.50
CA ASP A 195 2.77 5.62 5.37
C ASP A 195 3.42 6.38 4.21
N PRO A 196 4.64 6.92 4.37
CA PRO A 196 5.39 7.54 3.28
C PRO A 196 5.58 6.63 2.05
N ILE A 197 5.57 5.30 2.24
CA ILE A 197 5.66 4.35 1.13
C ILE A 197 4.40 4.34 0.26
N ASP A 198 3.25 4.81 0.78
CA ASP A 198 1.98 4.80 0.08
C ASP A 198 1.98 5.68 -1.18
N ASP A 199 2.63 6.85 -1.09
CA ASP A 199 2.75 7.76 -2.23
C ASP A 199 3.65 7.19 -3.36
N PHE A 200 4.52 6.21 -3.07
CA PHE A 200 5.39 5.60 -4.07
C PHE A 200 4.72 4.43 -4.78
N TRP A 201 4.02 3.55 -4.07
CA TRP A 201 3.46 2.36 -4.70
C TRP A 201 2.23 2.66 -5.55
N LEU A 202 1.48 3.73 -5.23
CA LEU A 202 0.34 4.20 -6.02
C LEU A 202 0.73 4.65 -7.43
N ALA A 203 1.97 5.09 -7.66
CA ALA A 203 2.44 5.44 -9.00
C ALA A 203 2.49 4.24 -9.96
N ASN A 204 2.67 3.02 -9.43
CA ASN A 204 2.76 1.78 -10.21
C ASN A 204 1.54 0.87 -10.07
N THR A 205 0.70 1.13 -9.07
CA THR A 205 -0.47 0.31 -8.71
C THR A 205 -1.73 1.14 -8.90
N THR A 206 -2.23 1.16 -10.12
CA THR A 206 -3.31 2.06 -10.51
C THR A 206 -4.70 1.51 -10.20
N GLU A 207 -4.84 0.20 -10.01
CA GLU A 207 -6.11 -0.45 -9.72
C GLU A 207 -5.99 -1.68 -8.83
N TYR A 208 -7.11 -2.06 -8.21
CA TYR A 208 -7.31 -3.31 -7.49
C TYR A 208 -8.68 -3.88 -7.85
N ALA A 209 -8.74 -5.17 -8.22
CA ALA A 209 -9.98 -5.83 -8.66
C ALA A 209 -10.76 -5.05 -9.76
N GLY A 210 -10.02 -4.40 -10.68
CA GLY A 210 -10.58 -3.56 -11.75
C GLY A 210 -11.15 -2.22 -11.28
N LYS A 211 -10.88 -1.80 -10.04
CA LYS A 211 -11.27 -0.52 -9.46
C LYS A 211 -10.06 0.39 -9.36
N ALA A 212 -10.11 1.55 -10.03
CA ALA A 212 -9.00 2.50 -10.04
C ALA A 212 -8.84 3.20 -8.67
N PHE A 213 -7.60 3.51 -8.28
CA PHE A 213 -7.34 4.39 -7.14
C PHE A 213 -7.47 5.86 -7.55
N GLN A 214 -8.22 6.64 -6.78
CA GLN A 214 -8.42 8.07 -7.02
C GLN A 214 -8.15 8.89 -5.75
N SER A 215 -7.19 9.81 -5.83
CA SER A 215 -6.93 10.75 -4.74
C SER A 215 -8.05 11.79 -4.64
N ILE A 216 -8.50 12.09 -3.43
CA ILE A 216 -9.49 13.15 -3.17
C ILE A 216 -8.88 14.55 -3.07
N THR A 217 -7.55 14.67 -3.20
CA THR A 217 -6.82 15.95 -3.16
C THR A 217 -6.35 16.42 -4.55
N ARG A 218 -6.50 15.59 -5.58
CA ARG A 218 -6.11 15.89 -6.96
C ARG A 218 -7.33 16.16 -7.82
N GLY A 219 -7.30 17.27 -8.56
CA GLY A 219 -8.37 17.64 -9.47
C GLY A 219 -9.72 17.85 -8.78
N GLU A 220 -10.78 17.68 -9.56
CA GLU A 220 -12.15 17.64 -9.05
C GLU A 220 -12.65 16.20 -9.09
N VAL A 221 -13.17 15.72 -7.95
CA VAL A 221 -13.72 14.38 -7.84
C VAL A 221 -15.23 14.47 -7.89
N ASP A 222 -15.84 14.06 -8.99
CA ASP A 222 -17.29 14.02 -9.12
C ASP A 222 -17.86 12.85 -8.29
N ILE A 223 -18.54 13.20 -7.20
CA ILE A 223 -19.27 12.27 -6.32
C ILE A 223 -20.78 12.55 -6.35
N SER A 224 -21.27 13.26 -7.36
CA SER A 224 -22.69 13.62 -7.47
C SER A 224 -23.62 12.40 -7.45
N LYS A 225 -23.22 11.32 -8.12
CA LYS A 225 -23.99 10.07 -8.28
C LYS A 225 -23.56 8.93 -7.35
N VAL A 226 -22.78 9.23 -6.31
CA VAL A 226 -22.23 8.23 -5.39
C VAL A 226 -22.72 8.54 -3.97
N GLY A 227 -23.01 7.50 -3.19
CA GLY A 227 -23.39 7.64 -1.79
C GLY A 227 -24.89 7.61 -1.51
N ASP A 228 -25.25 7.95 -0.28
CA ASP A 228 -26.62 7.83 0.25
C ASP A 228 -27.64 8.73 -0.50
N THR A 229 -27.18 9.75 -1.23
CA THR A 229 -28.02 10.67 -2.02
C THR A 229 -27.95 10.44 -3.54
N ALA A 230 -27.44 9.27 -3.98
CA ALA A 230 -27.21 8.96 -5.39
C ALA A 230 -28.46 9.04 -6.30
N GLU A 231 -29.67 8.99 -5.75
CA GLU A 231 -30.93 9.04 -6.51
C GLU A 231 -31.57 10.43 -6.61
N ASP A 232 -31.14 11.45 -5.85
CA ASP A 232 -31.92 12.71 -5.72
C ASP A 232 -31.16 14.05 -5.71
N ASP A 233 -29.84 14.10 -5.93
CA ASP A 233 -29.11 15.37 -5.97
C ASP A 233 -28.46 15.66 -7.32
N ALA A 234 -29.06 16.57 -8.09
CA ALA A 234 -28.24 17.43 -8.94
C ALA A 234 -27.38 18.28 -8.00
N ALA A 235 -26.06 18.08 -8.01
CA ALA A 235 -25.16 18.87 -7.17
C ALA A 235 -25.53 20.35 -7.29
N PRO A 236 -25.77 21.07 -6.18
CA PRO A 236 -26.15 22.47 -6.25
C PRO A 236 -25.05 23.22 -7.01
N GLU A 237 -25.43 23.89 -8.10
CA GLU A 237 -24.50 24.66 -8.91
C GLU A 237 -23.90 25.75 -8.01
N VAL A 238 -22.61 25.64 -7.68
CA VAL A 238 -21.93 26.62 -6.83
C VAL A 238 -21.66 27.87 -7.66
N VAL A 239 -22.66 28.74 -7.73
CA VAL A 239 -22.56 30.01 -8.46
C VAL A 239 -21.81 31.03 -7.61
N LEU A 240 -20.50 31.12 -7.79
CA LEU A 240 -19.70 32.25 -7.33
C LEU A 240 -19.75 33.35 -8.39
N SER A 241 -19.90 34.62 -7.98
CA SER A 241 -19.81 35.72 -8.93
C SER A 241 -18.39 35.82 -9.52
N ASP A 242 -18.31 36.03 -10.85
CA ASP A 242 -17.03 36.18 -11.55
C ASP A 242 -16.15 37.27 -10.95
N SER A 243 -16.76 38.36 -10.46
CA SER A 243 -16.04 39.46 -9.82
C SER A 243 -15.40 39.05 -8.49
N PHE A 244 -16.03 38.17 -7.72
CA PHE A 244 -15.48 37.63 -6.47
C PHE A 244 -14.33 36.67 -6.76
N VAL A 245 -14.51 35.74 -7.70
CA VAL A 245 -13.45 34.81 -8.13
C VAL A 245 -12.25 35.59 -8.67
N ALA A 246 -12.47 36.58 -9.55
CA ALA A 246 -11.41 37.44 -10.08
C ALA A 246 -10.68 38.21 -8.97
N LYS A 247 -11.40 38.66 -7.93
CA LYS A 247 -10.77 39.37 -6.80
C LYS A 247 -9.86 38.45 -5.99
N ILE A 248 -10.29 37.21 -5.72
CA ILE A 248 -9.45 36.23 -5.02
C ILE A 248 -8.21 35.91 -5.85
N ARG A 249 -8.36 35.64 -7.15
CA ARG A 249 -7.23 35.39 -8.06
C ARG A 249 -6.23 36.56 -8.05
N GLN A 250 -6.72 37.79 -8.12
CA GLN A 250 -5.87 38.99 -8.05
C GLN A 250 -5.11 39.07 -6.72
N THR A 251 -5.76 38.74 -5.60
CA THR A 251 -5.15 38.80 -4.27
C THR A 251 -4.11 37.69 -4.04
N LEU A 252 -4.38 36.48 -4.51
CA LEU A 252 -3.48 35.33 -4.35
C LEU A 252 -2.33 35.33 -5.37
N GLY A 253 -2.52 35.95 -6.54
CA GLY A 253 -1.49 36.11 -7.55
C GLY A 253 -0.88 34.77 -7.98
N GLU A 254 0.45 34.71 -8.03
CA GLU A 254 1.19 33.51 -8.46
C GLU A 254 1.21 32.38 -7.41
N ASN A 255 0.63 32.58 -6.22
CA ASN A 255 0.57 31.53 -5.19
C ASN A 255 -0.44 30.42 -5.53
N VAL A 256 -1.37 30.67 -6.46
CA VAL A 256 -2.37 29.68 -6.91
C VAL A 256 -2.44 29.70 -8.44
N ALA A 257 -2.66 28.53 -9.04
CA ALA A 257 -2.86 28.43 -10.49
C ALA A 257 -4.25 28.90 -10.90
N ASP A 258 -5.29 28.57 -10.13
CA ASP A 258 -6.67 28.93 -10.42
C ASP A 258 -7.55 29.01 -9.16
N VAL A 259 -8.74 29.62 -9.29
CA VAL A 259 -9.78 29.68 -8.25
C VAL A 259 -11.13 29.35 -8.90
N ARG A 260 -11.84 28.36 -8.34
CA ARG A 260 -13.14 27.90 -8.80
C ARG A 260 -14.08 27.58 -7.63
N GLY A 261 -15.38 27.52 -7.91
CA GLY A 261 -16.36 26.93 -6.99
C GLY A 261 -16.13 25.42 -6.86
N SER A 262 -16.60 24.83 -5.76
CA SER A 262 -16.48 23.39 -5.50
C SER A 262 -17.74 22.93 -4.78
N SER A 263 -18.41 21.90 -5.29
CA SER A 263 -19.54 21.23 -4.64
C SER A 263 -19.11 20.30 -3.51
N ASN A 264 -17.81 20.07 -3.33
CA ASN A 264 -17.26 19.09 -2.38
C ASN A 264 -16.76 19.76 -1.07
N LEU A 265 -17.47 20.79 -0.60
CA LEU A 265 -17.21 21.51 0.65
C LEU A 265 -18.54 21.65 1.40
N GLU A 266 -18.55 21.34 2.70
CA GLU A 266 -19.75 21.43 3.54
C GLU A 266 -19.59 22.54 4.59
N THR A 267 -18.53 22.45 5.39
CA THR A 267 -18.26 23.37 6.50
C THR A 267 -17.05 24.25 6.26
N SER A 268 -16.12 23.80 5.44
CA SER A 268 -14.91 24.56 5.11
C SER A 268 -15.19 25.61 4.03
N LEU A 269 -14.66 26.81 4.23
CA LEU A 269 -14.84 27.93 3.28
C LEU A 269 -14.06 27.74 1.97
N SER A 270 -12.96 26.99 2.02
CA SER A 270 -12.10 26.71 0.86
C SER A 270 -11.17 25.52 1.14
N ARG A 271 -10.62 24.94 0.08
CA ARG A 271 -9.56 23.91 0.12
C ARG A 271 -8.59 24.10 -1.03
N LEU A 272 -7.36 23.61 -0.89
CA LEU A 272 -6.36 23.58 -1.96
C LEU A 272 -6.37 22.20 -2.61
N VAL A 273 -6.38 22.14 -3.93
CA VAL A 273 -6.29 20.89 -4.70
C VAL A 273 -5.08 20.96 -5.62
N SER A 274 -4.42 19.82 -5.80
CA SER A 274 -3.42 19.66 -6.87
C SER A 274 -4.12 19.60 -8.22
N ASP A 275 -3.38 19.88 -9.29
CA ASP A 275 -3.81 19.56 -10.65
C ASP A 275 -4.15 18.07 -10.80
N GLU A 276 -5.00 17.70 -11.76
CA GLU A 276 -5.36 16.30 -12.04
C GLU A 276 -4.13 15.43 -12.31
N ASN A 277 -3.13 15.98 -13.01
CA ASN A 277 -1.87 15.31 -13.29
C ASN A 277 -0.75 15.71 -12.31
N GLY A 278 -1.10 16.49 -11.29
CA GLY A 278 -0.17 16.94 -10.27
C GLY A 278 0.21 15.86 -9.26
N MET A 279 1.28 16.11 -8.51
CA MET A 279 1.62 15.29 -7.35
C MET A 279 0.63 15.52 -6.22
N ASP A 280 0.41 14.49 -5.40
CA ASP A 280 -0.31 14.67 -4.14
C ASP A 280 0.46 15.65 -3.25
N PRO A 281 -0.21 16.57 -2.51
CA PRO A 281 0.47 17.49 -1.61
C PRO A 281 1.42 16.82 -0.63
N GLN A 282 1.11 15.59 -0.20
CA GLN A 282 1.98 14.84 0.70
C GLN A 282 3.27 14.39 0.02
N MET A 283 3.16 13.88 -1.21
CA MET A 283 4.31 13.51 -2.03
C MET A 283 5.19 14.72 -2.33
N GLU A 284 4.60 15.87 -2.63
CA GLU A 284 5.34 17.11 -2.87
C GLU A 284 6.13 17.55 -1.63
N ARG A 285 5.53 17.46 -0.43
CA ARG A 285 6.21 17.76 0.84
C ARG A 285 7.39 16.85 1.10
N MET A 286 7.30 15.57 0.74
CA MET A 286 8.39 14.62 0.90
C MET A 286 9.57 14.85 -0.06
N MET A 287 9.33 15.48 -1.21
CA MET A 287 10.36 15.77 -2.21
C MET A 287 11.14 17.07 -1.96
N ARG A 288 10.63 17.94 -1.07
CA ARG A 288 11.27 19.21 -0.69
C ARG A 288 12.28 19.00 0.45
#